data_AF-A0A724WMQ8-F1
#
_entry.id   AF-A0A724WMQ8-F1
#
_cell.length_a   1.000
_cell.length_b   1.000
_cell.length_c   1.000
_cell.angle_alpha   90.00
_cell.angle_beta   90.00
_cell.angle_gamma   90.00
#
_symmetry.space_group_name_H-M   'P 1'
#
loop_
_entity.id
_entity.type
_entity.pdbx_description
1 polymer ?
#
loop_
_entity_poly.entity_id
_entity_poly.type
_entity_poly.pdbx_seq_one_letter_code
_entity_poly.pdbx_strand_id
1 'polypeptide(L)' 'EKGWSREAAYDFVQPRAMQAWEEQIMFRDLLWQEQEMQQLFTEEELDACFDPTYHTSRVDEIFERCGLN' A
#
# COMPACT_ATOMS: atom_id res chain seq x y z
N GLU A 1 -3.14 8.00 -9.77
CA GLU A 1 -2.38 8.22 -11.01
C GLU A 1 -1.51 6.99 -11.26
N LYS A 2 -1.93 6.09 -12.18
CA LYS A 2 -1.16 4.99 -12.82
C LYS A 2 -2.04 4.31 -13.90
N GLY A 3 -2.86 5.09 -14.61
CA GLY A 3 -3.77 4.58 -15.64
C GLY A 3 -5.11 4.01 -15.16
N TRP A 4 -5.25 3.62 -13.89
CA TRP A 4 -6.53 3.16 -13.33
C TRP A 4 -7.42 4.30 -12.80
N SER A 5 -8.73 4.11 -12.96
CA SER A 5 -9.72 4.87 -12.21
C SER A 5 -9.70 4.45 -10.74
N ARG A 6 -10.24 5.30 -9.86
CA ARG A 6 -10.34 4.99 -8.44
C ARG A 6 -11.13 3.70 -8.22
N GLU A 7 -12.29 3.57 -8.86
CA GLU A 7 -13.16 2.40 -8.78
C GLU A 7 -12.44 1.13 -9.24
N ALA A 8 -11.77 1.15 -10.39
CA ALA A 8 -11.01 0.00 -10.88
C ALA A 8 -9.90 -0.44 -9.91
N ALA A 9 -9.21 0.52 -9.27
CA ALA A 9 -8.21 0.20 -8.26
C ALA A 9 -8.83 -0.46 -7.01
N TYR A 10 -10.00 -0.01 -6.56
CA TYR A 10 -10.71 -0.62 -5.43
C TYR A 10 -11.21 -2.02 -5.77
N ASP A 11 -11.85 -2.18 -6.93
CA ASP A 11 -12.37 -3.47 -7.41
C ASP A 11 -11.25 -4.51 -7.55
N PHE A 12 -10.03 -4.07 -7.89
CA PHE A 12 -8.87 -4.93 -7.97
C PHE A 12 -8.31 -5.28 -6.58
N VAL A 13 -8.13 -4.29 -5.70
CA VAL A 13 -7.45 -4.44 -4.40
C VAL A 13 -8.32 -5.16 -3.37
N GLN A 14 -9.60 -4.84 -3.30
CA GLN A 14 -10.49 -5.33 -2.25
C GLN A 14 -10.63 -6.86 -2.19
N PRO A 15 -10.90 -7.60 -3.28
CA PRO A 15 -10.99 -9.05 -3.22
C PRO A 15 -9.65 -9.71 -2.83
N ARG A 16 -8.52 -9.13 -3.26
CA ARG A 16 -7.18 -9.64 -2.92
C ARG A 16 -6.83 -9.40 -1.45
N ALA A 17 -7.25 -8.27 -0.89
CA ALA A 17 -7.11 -8.02 0.54
C ALA A 17 -7.92 -9.04 1.36
N MET A 18 -9.14 -9.37 0.92
CA MET A 18 -9.94 -10.42 1.54
C MET A 18 -9.29 -11.80 1.42
N GLN A 19 -8.78 -12.17 0.24
CA GLN A 19 -8.05 -13.42 0.05
C GLN A 19 -6.82 -13.52 0.97
N ALA A 20 -6.00 -12.47 1.03
CA ALA A 20 -4.82 -12.45 1.89
C ALA A 20 -5.19 -12.65 3.37
N TRP A 21 -6.33 -12.10 3.79
CA TRP A 21 -6.86 -12.28 5.14
C TRP A 21 -7.37 -13.71 5.40
N GLU A 22 -8.15 -14.27 4.47
CA GLU A 22 -8.72 -15.63 4.58
C GLU A 22 -7.64 -16.73 4.53
N GLU A 23 -6.67 -16.58 3.63
CA GLU A 23 -5.59 -17.55 3.42
C GLU A 23 -4.38 -17.31 4.34
N GLN A 24 -4.39 -16.23 5.13
CA GLN A 24 -3.30 -15.82 6.03
C GLN A 24 -1.95 -15.68 5.33
N ILE A 25 -1.96 -15.13 4.12
CA ILE A 25 -0.77 -14.86 3.32
C ILE A 25 -0.45 -13.37 3.30
N MET A 26 0.80 -13.05 2.91
CA MET A 26 1.24 -11.67 2.80
C MET A 26 0.54 -10.98 1.64
N PHE A 27 -0.23 -9.93 1.92
CA PHE A 27 -0.98 -9.18 0.92
C PHE A 27 -0.08 -8.55 -0.16
N ARG A 28 1.10 -8.03 0.23
CA ARG A 28 2.10 -7.50 -0.70
C ARG A 28 2.52 -8.54 -1.74
N ASP A 29 2.80 -9.76 -1.30
CA ASP A 29 3.27 -10.83 -2.19
C ASP A 29 2.15 -11.32 -3.10
N LEU A 30 0.92 -11.39 -2.59
CA LEU A 30 -0.26 -11.68 -3.39
C LEU A 30 -0.44 -10.65 -4.51
N LEU A 31 -0.31 -9.35 -4.20
CA LEU A 31 -0.38 -8.30 -5.23
C LEU A 31 0.75 -8.41 -6.25
N TRP A 32 1.97 -8.73 -5.84
CA TRP A 32 3.10 -8.84 -6.77
C TRP A 32 2.99 -10.04 -7.73
N GLN A 33 2.24 -11.07 -7.36
CA GLN A 33 1.97 -12.21 -8.25
C GLN A 33 1.01 -11.86 -9.39
N GLU A 34 0.28 -10.75 -9.28
CA GLU A 34 -0.68 -10.31 -10.28
C GLU A 34 0.03 -9.60 -11.43
N GLN A 35 -0.15 -10.11 -12.64
CA GLN A 35 0.45 -9.53 -13.84
C GLN A 35 0.01 -8.08 -14.05
N GLU A 36 -1.22 -7.75 -13.68
CA GLU A 36 -1.78 -6.40 -13.75
C GLU A 36 -1.05 -5.43 -12.82
N MET A 37 -0.57 -5.88 -11.65
CA MET A 37 0.24 -5.05 -10.75
C MET A 37 1.65 -4.85 -11.27
N GLN A 38 2.29 -5.91 -11.78
CA GLN A 38 3.65 -5.83 -12.35
C GLN A 38 3.73 -4.92 -13.58
N GLN A 39 2.60 -4.72 -14.29
CA GLN A 39 2.53 -3.76 -15.41
C GLN A 39 2.48 -2.30 -14.94
N LEU A 40 2.03 -2.05 -13.72
CA LEU A 40 1.80 -0.70 -13.20
C LEU A 40 2.88 -0.25 -12.23
N PHE A 41 3.43 -1.17 -11.44
CA PHE A 41 4.41 -0.90 -10.39
C PHE A 41 5.72 -1.62 -10.66
N THR A 42 6.83 -0.96 -10.35
CA THR A 42 8.08 -1.67 -10.07
C THR A 42 8.00 -2.29 -8.68
N GLU A 43 8.92 -3.21 -8.40
CA GLU A 43 8.97 -3.88 -7.10
C GLU A 43 9.21 -2.88 -5.97
N GLU A 44 10.12 -1.93 -6.18
CA GLU A 44 10.47 -0.89 -5.20
C GLU A 44 9.30 0.08 -4.93
N GLU A 45 8.52 0.42 -5.96
CA GLU A 45 7.35 1.27 -5.80
C GLU A 45 6.25 0.57 -5.00
N LEU A 46 6.06 -0.74 -5.24
CA LEU A 46 5.12 -1.53 -4.46
C LEU A 46 5.60 -1.64 -3.01
N ASP A 47 6.88 -1.94 -2.78
CA ASP A 47 7.46 -2.04 -1.44
C ASP A 47 7.33 -0.75 -0.65
N ALA A 48 7.54 0.41 -1.30
CA ALA A 48 7.35 1.71 -0.67
C ALA A 48 5.91 1.94 -0.18
N CYS A 49 4.91 1.33 -0.82
CA CYS A 49 3.52 1.40 -0.39
C CYS A 49 3.25 0.61 0.90
N PHE A 50 4.13 -0.32 1.26
CA PHE A 50 4.06 -1.14 2.46
C PHE A 50 5.06 -0.71 3.56
N ASP A 51 5.81 0.38 3.34
CA ASP A 51 6.76 0.88 4.33
C ASP A 51 6.04 1.57 5.51
N PRO A 52 6.12 1.04 6.74
CA PRO A 52 5.47 1.64 7.90
C PRO A 52 6.06 3.00 8.28
N THR A 53 7.30 3.30 7.90
CA THR A 53 7.97 4.57 8.24
C THR A 53 7.30 5.77 7.57
N TYR A 54 6.62 5.56 6.45
CA TYR A 54 5.81 6.58 5.79
C TYR A 54 4.78 7.19 6.75
N HIS A 55 4.13 6.36 7.57
CA HIS A 55 3.13 6.81 8.54
C HIS A 55 3.72 7.58 9.73
N THR A 56 5.01 7.39 10.02
CA THR A 56 5.71 8.11 11.10
C THR A 56 6.43 9.37 10.64
N SER A 57 6.43 9.66 9.33
CA SER A 57 7.16 10.80 8.74
C SER A 57 6.76 12.18 9.29
N ARG A 58 5.59 12.28 9.92
CA ARG A 58 5.04 13.54 10.47
C ARG A 58 5.04 13.60 12.00
N VAL A 59 5.64 12.62 12.67
CA VAL A 59 5.66 12.57 14.13
C VAL A 59 6.30 13.83 14.74
N ASP A 60 7.48 14.23 14.25
CA ASP A 60 8.18 15.42 14.78
C ASP A 60 7.35 16.69 14.61
N GLU A 61 6.71 16.87 13.46
CA GLU A 61 5.84 18.02 13.17
C GLU A 61 4.62 18.05 14.11
N ILE A 62 4.05 16.88 14.44
CA ILE A 62 2.95 16.77 15.40
C ILE A 62 3.44 17.11 16.81
N PHE A 63 4.61 16.64 17.22
CA PHE A 63 5.19 16.91 18.54
C PHE A 63 5.51 18.39 18.72
N GLU A 64 6.05 19.04 17.69
CA GLU A 64 6.29 20.49 17.68
C GLU A 64 4.98 21.28 17.84
N ARG A 65 3.91 20.91 17.11
CA ARG A 65 2.58 21.54 17.24
C ARG A 65 1.96 21.35 18.62
N CYS A 66 2.28 20.25 19.30
CA CYS A 66 1.81 19.97 20.66
C CYS A 66 2.69 20.59 21.75
N GLY A 67 3.82 21.23 21.41
CA GLY A 67 4.76 21.79 22.37
C GLY A 67 5.49 20.73 23.20
N LEU A 68 5.73 19.56 22.62
CA LEU A 68 6.38 18.41 23.27
C LEU A 68 7.83 18.18 22.81
N ASN A 69 8.39 19.10 22.02
CA ASN A 69 9.77 19.14 21.56
C ASN A 69 10.55 20.30 22.17
#